data_AF-A0A7J3QFE1-F1
#
_entry.id   AF-A0A7J3QFE1-F1
#
_cell.length_a   1.000
_cell.length_b   1.000
_cell.length_c   1.000
_cell.angle_alpha   90.00
_cell.angle_beta   90.00
_cell.angle_gamma   90.00
#
_symmetry.space_group_name_H-M   'P 1'
#
loop_
_entity.id
_entity.type
_entity.pdbx_description
1 polymer ?
#
loop_
_entity_poly.entity_id
_entity_poly.type
_entity_poly.pdbx_seq_one_letter_code
_entity_poly.pdbx_strand_id
1 'polypeptide(L)'
;MVDWYVDFFGEEPEEAPEGALRIEPGRTAYVQILDESVRVVATKKGKMPCIRVMHEGRVYTLWLNRRDIARPIALYQKKGGKIKDKHLKIRCEPVGENRVRYHVEVID
;
A
#
# COMPACT_ATOMS: atom_id res chain seq x y z
N MET A 1 -3.01 -25.56 -4.04
CA MET A 1 -1.53 -25.63 -4.13
C MET A 1 -1.17 -25.91 -5.58
N VAL A 2 -0.20 -25.19 -6.14
CA VAL A 2 0.22 -25.34 -7.53
C VAL A 2 1.59 -26.02 -7.53
N ASP A 3 1.58 -27.33 -7.26
CA ASP A 3 2.78 -28.11 -6.87
C ASP A 3 3.93 -27.99 -7.87
N TRP A 4 3.62 -27.95 -9.19
CA TRP A 4 4.64 -27.77 -10.23
C TRP A 4 5.42 -26.45 -10.11
N TYR A 5 4.77 -25.38 -9.62
CA TYR A 5 5.41 -24.07 -9.48
C TYR A 5 6.37 -24.10 -8.30
N VAL A 6 5.97 -24.70 -7.18
CA VAL A 6 6.84 -24.86 -6.00
C VAL A 6 8.02 -25.76 -6.32
N ASP A 7 7.80 -26.88 -7.00
CA ASP A 7 8.87 -27.80 -7.40
C ASP A 7 9.90 -27.15 -8.33
N PHE A 8 9.46 -26.23 -9.20
CA PHE A 8 10.34 -25.57 -10.17
C PHE A 8 11.00 -24.29 -9.64
N PHE A 9 10.26 -23.46 -8.90
CA PHE A 9 10.70 -22.14 -8.46
C PHE A 9 11.08 -22.07 -6.98
N GLY A 10 10.76 -23.09 -6.18
CA GLY A 10 11.12 -23.18 -4.76
C GLY A 10 10.28 -22.31 -3.82
N GLU A 11 9.22 -21.67 -4.34
CA GLU A 11 8.33 -20.80 -3.58
C GLU A 11 6.88 -20.91 -4.08
N GLU A 12 5.91 -20.58 -3.25
CA GLU A 12 4.51 -20.49 -3.68
C GLU A 12 4.32 -19.27 -4.59
N PRO A 13 3.47 -19.37 -5.64
CA PRO A 13 3.13 -18.21 -6.45
C PRO A 13 2.45 -17.16 -5.57
N GLU A 14 3.03 -15.98 -5.49
CA GLU A 14 2.44 -14.87 -4.73
C GLU A 14 1.06 -14.49 -5.31
N GLU A 15 0.09 -14.20 -4.44
CA GLU A 15 -1.18 -13.61 -4.88
C GLU A 15 -0.92 -12.27 -5.57
N ALA A 16 -1.36 -12.19 -6.83
CA ALA A 16 -1.39 -10.93 -7.54
C ALA A 16 -2.37 -9.97 -6.80
N PRO A 17 -2.01 -8.69 -6.61
CA PRO A 17 -2.94 -7.74 -6.00
C PRO A 17 -4.26 -7.67 -6.78
N GLU A 18 -5.39 -7.58 -6.08
CA GLU A 18 -6.72 -7.42 -6.68
C GLU A 18 -6.85 -6.11 -7.49
N GLY A 19 -5.96 -5.15 -7.24
CA GLY A 19 -5.88 -3.90 -7.98
C GLY A 19 -5.36 -2.76 -7.14
N ALA A 20 -5.76 -1.53 -7.48
CA ALA A 20 -5.43 -0.34 -6.70
C ALA A 20 -6.38 -0.19 -5.50
N LEU A 21 -5.83 0.01 -4.29
CA LEU A 21 -6.64 0.35 -3.13
C LEU A 21 -7.30 1.72 -3.35
N ARG A 22 -8.63 1.76 -3.24
CA ARG A 22 -9.44 3.00 -3.28
C ARG A 22 -10.08 3.22 -1.93
N ILE A 23 -9.99 4.44 -1.41
CA ILE A 23 -10.57 4.84 -0.13
C ILE A 23 -11.55 5.96 -0.41
N GLU A 24 -12.83 5.66 -0.27
CA GLU A 24 -13.89 6.62 -0.55
C GLU A 24 -13.81 7.85 0.37
N PRO A 25 -14.20 9.05 -0.10
CA PRO A 25 -14.26 10.24 0.73
C PRO A 25 -15.09 10.00 2.00
N GLY A 26 -14.57 10.43 3.15
CA GLY A 26 -15.19 10.24 4.46
C GLY A 26 -14.95 8.87 5.09
N ARG A 27 -14.25 7.95 4.41
CA ARG A 27 -13.92 6.62 4.95
C ARG A 27 -12.51 6.56 5.52
N THR A 28 -12.32 5.56 6.37
CA THR A 28 -11.01 5.20 6.93
C THR A 28 -10.73 3.75 6.56
N ALA A 29 -9.54 3.48 6.03
CA ALA A 29 -9.05 2.14 5.77
C ALA A 29 -7.97 1.78 6.79
N TYR A 30 -8.02 0.53 7.27
CA TYR A 30 -6.97 -0.08 8.07
C TYR A 30 -6.31 -1.15 7.21
N VAL A 31 -5.01 -1.02 7.00
CA VAL A 31 -4.27 -1.91 6.09
C VAL A 31 -2.95 -2.35 6.72
N GLN A 32 -2.47 -3.55 6.39
CA GLN A 32 -1.14 -4.04 6.77
C GLN A 32 -0.21 -3.97 5.56
N ILE A 33 1.01 -3.47 5.72
CA ILE A 33 2.01 -3.45 4.65
C ILE A 33 2.62 -4.84 4.50
N LEU A 34 2.68 -5.35 3.27
CA LEU A 34 3.25 -6.68 2.96
C LEU A 34 4.68 -6.61 2.38
N ASP A 35 5.02 -5.48 1.75
CA ASP A 35 6.32 -5.30 1.10
C ASP A 35 7.39 -4.79 2.09
N GLU A 36 8.62 -5.29 1.97
CA GLU A 36 9.81 -4.80 2.71
C GLU A 36 10.18 -3.35 2.37
N SER A 37 9.87 -2.92 1.15
CA SER A 37 10.25 -1.61 0.62
C SER A 37 9.25 -1.09 -0.41
N VAL A 38 9.30 0.23 -0.63
CA VAL A 38 8.51 0.88 -1.68
C VAL A 38 9.06 0.50 -3.06
N ARG A 39 8.19 -0.01 -3.93
CA ARG A 39 8.53 -0.32 -5.32
C ARG A 39 8.20 0.88 -6.20
N VAL A 40 9.01 1.13 -7.22
CA VAL A 40 8.74 2.15 -8.23
C VAL A 40 8.49 1.45 -9.55
N VAL A 41 7.26 1.53 -10.04
CA VAL A 41 6.84 0.85 -11.28
C VAL A 41 6.63 1.85 -12.41
N ALA A 42 6.92 1.43 -13.64
CA ALA A 42 6.65 2.23 -14.83
C ALA A 42 5.15 2.14 -15.19
N THR A 43 4.52 3.29 -15.40
CA THR A 43 3.12 3.39 -15.85
C THR A 43 3.03 4.29 -17.08
N LYS A 44 1.87 4.32 -17.75
CA LYS A 44 1.59 5.27 -18.84
C LYS A 44 1.72 6.74 -18.41
N LYS A 45 1.65 7.03 -17.10
CA LYS A 45 1.78 8.38 -16.50
C LYS A 45 3.18 8.65 -15.95
N GLY A 46 4.15 7.77 -16.22
CA GLY A 46 5.51 7.83 -15.68
C GLY A 46 5.76 6.85 -14.55
N LYS A 47 6.89 7.03 -13.86
CA LYS A 47 7.30 6.19 -12.72
C LYS A 47 6.47 6.54 -11.48
N MET A 48 5.81 5.54 -10.90
CA MET A 48 4.93 5.73 -9.73
C MET A 48 5.34 4.80 -8.59
N PRO A 49 5.47 5.31 -7.35
CA PRO A 49 5.77 4.48 -6.19
C PRO A 49 4.50 3.76 -5.70
N CYS A 50 4.65 2.50 -5.30
CA CYS A 50 3.58 1.68 -4.73
C CYS A 50 4.11 0.63 -3.75
N ILE A 51 3.21 0.11 -2.92
CA ILE A 51 3.46 -1.04 -2.02
C ILE A 51 2.24 -1.95 -1.99
N ARG A 52 2.45 -3.24 -1.75
CA ARG A 52 1.34 -4.16 -1.43
C ARG A 52 0.88 -3.96 0.00
N VAL A 53 -0.44 -3.99 0.17
CA VAL A 53 -1.10 -3.93 1.47
C VAL A 53 -2.23 -4.94 1.54
N MET A 54 -2.46 -5.50 2.73
CA MET A 54 -3.63 -6.32 3.05
C MET A 54 -4.74 -5.40 3.58
N HIS A 55 -5.95 -5.51 3.03
CA HIS A 55 -7.14 -4.83 3.51
C HIS A 55 -8.33 -5.79 3.44
N GLU A 56 -9.01 -6.01 4.57
CA GLU A 56 -10.18 -6.90 4.65
C GLU A 56 -9.93 -8.31 4.07
N GLY A 57 -8.74 -8.86 4.34
CA GLY A 57 -8.33 -10.19 3.88
C GLY A 57 -7.93 -10.28 2.41
N ARG A 58 -7.79 -9.15 1.72
CA ARG A 58 -7.41 -9.09 0.29
C ARG A 58 -6.17 -8.25 0.06
N VAL A 59 -5.35 -8.66 -0.90
CA VAL A 59 -4.12 -7.94 -1.27
C VAL A 59 -4.42 -6.85 -2.29
N TYR A 60 -4.03 -5.62 -1.99
CA TYR A 60 -4.15 -4.46 -2.88
C TYR A 60 -2.81 -3.76 -3.10
N THR A 61 -2.75 -2.97 -4.16
CA THR A 61 -1.67 -2.01 -4.42
C THR A 61 -2.06 -0.65 -3.85
N LEU A 62 -1.33 -0.19 -2.83
CA LEU A 62 -1.42 1.20 -2.37
C LEU A 62 -0.46 2.07 -3.19
N TRP A 63 -1.02 2.98 -3.99
CA TRP A 63 -0.25 3.96 -4.73
C TRP A 63 0.19 5.12 -3.83
N LEU A 64 1.49 5.41 -3.83
CA LEU A 64 2.11 6.46 -3.02
C LEU A 64 2.37 7.74 -3.84
N ASN A 65 1.57 7.97 -4.88
CA ASN A 65 1.66 9.13 -5.76
C ASN A 65 1.09 10.42 -5.13
N ARG A 66 0.53 10.31 -3.92
CA ARG A 66 -0.03 11.41 -3.13
C ARG A 66 0.88 11.69 -1.94
N ARG A 67 1.35 12.95 -1.82
CA ARG A 67 2.35 13.35 -0.81
C ARG A 67 1.86 13.13 0.63
N ASP A 68 0.57 13.34 0.87
CA ASP A 68 -0.11 13.15 2.16
C ASP A 68 -0.20 11.66 2.58
N ILE A 69 -0.18 10.73 1.60
CA ILE A 69 -0.04 9.29 1.87
C ILE A 69 1.42 8.88 2.04
N ALA A 70 2.30 9.32 1.13
CA ALA A 70 3.68 8.86 1.09
C ALA A 70 4.55 9.41 2.23
N ARG A 71 4.30 10.66 2.66
CA ARG A 71 5.17 11.35 3.63
C ARG A 71 5.23 10.64 4.99
N PRO A 72 4.12 10.19 5.61
CA PRO A 72 4.18 9.49 6.89
C PRO A 72 5.00 8.19 6.82
N ILE A 73 4.83 7.41 5.76
CA ILE A 73 5.59 6.16 5.52
C ILE A 73 7.08 6.47 5.36
N ALA A 74 7.43 7.45 4.52
CA ALA A 74 8.81 7.85 4.30
C ALA A 74 9.48 8.42 5.58
N LEU A 75 8.74 9.18 6.39
CA LEU A 75 9.23 9.68 7.68
C LEU A 75 9.47 8.54 8.68
N TYR A 76 8.61 7.53 8.68
CA TYR A 76 8.80 6.33 9.51
C TYR A 76 10.07 5.57 9.10
N GLN A 77 10.27 5.33 7.80
CA GLN A 77 11.49 4.70 7.28
C GLN A 77 12.74 5.53 7.58
N LYS A 78 12.68 6.86 7.45
CA LYS A 78 13.80 7.75 7.76
C LYS A 78 14.26 7.64 9.21
N LYS A 79 13.37 7.28 10.14
CA LYS A 79 13.69 7.03 11.56
C LYS A 79 14.28 5.64 11.82
N GLY A 80 14.55 4.84 10.77
CA GLY A 80 15.03 3.47 10.88
C GLY A 80 13.92 2.42 10.98
N GLY A 81 12.65 2.81 10.83
CA GLY A 81 11.52 1.89 10.90
C GLY A 81 11.43 0.96 9.68
N LYS A 82 11.26 -0.34 9.93
CA LYS A 82 10.90 -1.33 8.89
C LYS A 82 9.40 -1.28 8.64
N ILE A 83 8.98 -1.15 7.38
CA ILE A 83 7.57 -0.93 7.04
C ILE A 83 6.77 -2.22 6.87
N LYS A 84 7.41 -3.35 6.56
CA LYS A 84 6.70 -4.62 6.45
C LYS A 84 6.03 -4.97 7.78
N ASP A 85 4.84 -5.54 7.68
CA ASP A 85 3.95 -5.92 8.78
C ASP A 85 3.42 -4.75 9.61
N LYS A 86 3.78 -3.51 9.26
CA LYS A 86 3.21 -2.34 9.90
C LYS A 86 1.81 -2.07 9.40
N HIS A 87 0.98 -1.65 10.33
CA HIS A 87 -0.39 -1.27 10.06
C HIS A 87 -0.44 0.22 9.73
N LEU A 88 -1.28 0.58 8.78
CA LEU A 88 -1.59 1.95 8.41
C LEU A 88 -3.06 2.20 8.68
N LYS A 89 -3.33 3.31 9.37
CA LYS A 89 -4.66 3.91 9.40
C LYS A 89 -4.68 5.07 8.40
N ILE A 90 -5.49 4.93 7.36
CA ILE A 90 -5.59 5.91 6.26
C ILE A 90 -6.99 6.50 6.26
N ARG A 91 -7.12 7.76 6.69
CA ARG A 91 -8.39 8.50 6.65
C ARG A 91 -8.44 9.40 5.42
N CYS A 92 -9.51 9.26 4.63
CA CYS A 92 -9.80 10.10 3.47
C CYS A 92 -10.79 11.20 3.89
N GLU A 93 -10.30 12.43 4.07
CA GLU A 93 -11.12 13.58 4.47
C GLU A 93 -11.56 14.39 3.24
N PRO A 94 -12.86 14.61 3.03
CA PRO A 94 -13.34 15.53 2.00
C PRO A 94 -13.06 16.98 2.42
N VAL A 95 -12.40 17.75 1.57
CA VAL A 95 -12.02 19.16 1.83
C VAL A 95 -12.63 20.14 0.81
N GLY A 96 -13.59 19.67 0.01
CA GLY A 96 -14.32 20.44 -0.99
C GLY A 96 -15.02 19.53 -1.99
N GLU A 97 -15.76 20.11 -2.93
CA GLU A 97 -16.69 19.43 -3.84
C GLU A 97 -16.04 18.29 -4.66
N ASN A 98 -14.73 18.37 -4.93
CA ASN A 98 -13.97 17.33 -5.64
C ASN A 98 -12.56 17.10 -5.07
N ARG A 99 -12.31 17.47 -3.81
CA ARG A 99 -10.97 17.44 -3.21
C ARG A 99 -10.97 16.60 -1.95
N VAL A 100 -9.96 15.75 -1.84
CA VAL A 100 -9.70 14.94 -0.65
C VAL A 100 -8.30 15.15 -0.11
N ARG A 101 -8.17 15.06 1.20
CA ARG A 101 -6.91 15.04 1.94
C ARG A 101 -6.80 13.70 2.67
N TYR A 102 -5.64 13.07 2.56
CA TYR A 102 -5.36 11.85 3.30
C TYR A 102 -4.63 12.17 4.60
N HIS A 103 -4.99 11.46 5.66
CA HIS A 103 -4.24 11.42 6.91
C HIS A 103 -3.79 9.99 7.13
N VAL A 104 -2.48 9.77 7.21
CA VAL A 104 -1.88 8.45 7.38
C VAL A 104 -1.11 8.40 8.68
N GLU A 105 -1.44 7.41 9.49
CA GLU A 105 -0.75 7.06 10.72
C GLU A 105 -0.17 5.65 10.55
N VAL A 106 1.13 5.51 10.84
CA VAL A 106 1.78 4.19 10.96
C VAL A 106 1.57 3.75 12.40
N ILE A 107 0.88 2.64 12.60
CA ILE A 107 0.56 2.07 13.91
C ILE A 107 1.28 0.72 14.07
N ASP A 108 1.61 0.38 15.32
CA ASP A 108 2.31 -0.87 15.66
C ASP A 108 1.42 -2.10 15.54
#